data_AF-A0A4Q0GQ32-F1
#
_entry.id   AF-A0A4Q0GQ32-F1
#
_cell.length_a   1.000
_cell.length_b   1.000
_cell.length_c   1.000
_cell.angle_alpha   90.00
_cell.angle_beta   90.00
_cell.angle_gamma   90.00
#
_symmetry.space_group_name_H-M   'P 1'
#
loop_
_entity.id
_entity.type
_entity.pdbx_description
1 polymer ?
#
loop_
_entity_poly.entity_id
_entity_poly.type
_entity_poly.pdbx_seq_one_letter_code
_entity_poly.pdbx_strand_id
1 'polypeptide(L)'
;MRRGSTMGKFDPEIHDDSPPLDAAFMAGMTPSRRGRPKLETPKVEIKIRLDAATVEHLRGSGPGWQTRVNAALGQLVESGQI
;
A
#
# COMPACT_ATOMS: atom_id res chain seq x y z
N MET A 1 -21.49 18.46 -2.33
CA MET A 1 -20.87 18.44 -3.68
C MET A 1 -20.63 16.99 -4.09
N ARG A 2 -21.23 16.55 -5.21
CA ARG A 2 -21.15 15.16 -5.68
C ARG A 2 -19.80 14.87 -6.33
N ARG A 3 -19.11 13.82 -5.88
CA ARG A 3 -18.10 13.14 -6.70
C ARG A 3 -18.79 11.94 -7.34
N GLY A 4 -19.21 12.12 -8.59
CA GLY A 4 -19.69 11.02 -9.42
C GLY A 4 -18.51 10.13 -9.77
N SER A 5 -18.34 9.04 -9.02
CA SER A 5 -17.47 7.94 -9.44
C SER A 5 -18.30 7.10 -10.41
N THR A 6 -18.02 7.20 -11.70
CA THR A 6 -18.52 6.25 -12.70
C THR A 6 -17.86 4.90 -12.41
N MET A 7 -18.48 4.09 -11.57
CA MET A 7 -18.27 2.64 -11.61
C MET A 7 -18.78 2.21 -12.98
N GLY A 8 -17.87 1.84 -13.90
CA GLY A 8 -18.26 1.20 -15.15
C GLY A 8 -19.20 0.05 -14.79
N LYS A 9 -20.45 0.12 -15.26
CA LYS A 9 -21.43 -0.95 -15.02
C LYS A 9 -20.83 -2.23 -15.58
N PHE A 10 -20.96 -3.31 -14.81
CA PHE A 10 -20.74 -4.67 -15.29
C PHE A 10 -21.54 -4.85 -16.59
N ASP A 11 -20.82 -5.06 -17.70
CA ASP A 11 -21.39 -5.34 -19.00
C ASP A 11 -21.34 -6.87 -19.22
N PRO A 12 -22.48 -7.58 -19.12
CA PRO A 12 -22.51 -9.02 -19.22
C PRO A 12 -22.11 -9.54 -20.61
N GLU A 13 -22.21 -8.74 -21.67
CA GLU A 13 -21.84 -9.17 -23.02
C GLU A 13 -20.32 -9.21 -23.24
N ILE A 14 -19.55 -8.48 -22.44
CA ILE A 14 -18.08 -8.42 -22.52
C ILE A 14 -17.42 -9.47 -21.62
N HIS A 15 -18.19 -10.07 -20.70
CA HIS A 15 -17.64 -10.87 -19.58
C HIS A 15 -17.94 -12.38 -19.61
N ASP A 16 -18.53 -12.90 -20.68
CA ASP A 16 -19.02 -14.29 -20.73
C ASP A 16 -18.01 -15.33 -21.30
N ASP A 17 -16.95 -14.90 -22.00
CA ASP A 17 -15.97 -15.84 -22.61
C ASP A 17 -14.88 -16.35 -21.64
N SER A 18 -15.14 -16.29 -20.33
CA SER A 18 -14.22 -16.94 -19.38
C SER A 18 -14.42 -18.44 -19.43
N PRO A 19 -13.39 -19.24 -19.77
CA PRO A 19 -13.54 -20.69 -19.77
C PRO A 19 -13.97 -21.17 -18.38
N PRO A 20 -14.82 -22.21 -18.29
CA PRO A 20 -15.20 -22.79 -17.01
C PRO A 20 -13.94 -23.16 -16.22
N LEU A 21 -13.93 -22.83 -14.93
CA LEU A 21 -12.86 -23.20 -13.99
C LEU A 21 -12.94 -24.70 -13.65
N ASP A 22 -12.83 -25.55 -14.66
CA ASP A 22 -12.90 -26.99 -14.52
C ASP A 22 -11.54 -27.60 -14.11
N ALA A 23 -11.55 -28.90 -13.81
CA ALA A 23 -10.35 -29.59 -13.33
C ALA A 23 -9.21 -29.58 -14.36
N ALA A 24 -9.52 -29.56 -15.67
CA ALA A 24 -8.52 -29.53 -16.73
C ALA A 24 -7.85 -28.14 -16.83
N PHE A 25 -8.64 -27.08 -16.74
CA PHE A 25 -8.16 -25.69 -16.68
C PHE A 25 -7.27 -25.47 -15.45
N MET A 26 -7.68 -25.97 -14.29
CA MET A 26 -6.92 -25.84 -13.04
C MET A 26 -5.62 -26.67 -13.06
N ALA A 27 -5.62 -27.85 -13.70
CA ALA A 27 -4.43 -28.70 -13.82
C ALA A 27 -3.32 -28.08 -14.68
N GLY A 28 -3.67 -27.23 -15.65
CA GLY A 28 -2.71 -26.48 -16.48
C GLY A 28 -2.22 -25.18 -15.85
N MET A 29 -2.81 -24.76 -14.73
CA MET A 29 -2.51 -23.48 -14.11
C MET A 29 -1.22 -23.58 -13.27
N THR A 30 -0.16 -22.88 -13.71
CA THR A 30 1.05 -22.76 -12.89
C THR A 30 0.80 -21.77 -11.76
N PRO A 31 1.01 -22.13 -10.48
CA PRO A 31 0.89 -21.19 -9.37
C PRO A 31 1.81 -20.01 -9.61
N SER A 32 1.22 -18.84 -9.85
CA SER A 32 2.02 -17.65 -9.98
C SER A 32 2.65 -17.37 -8.61
N ARG A 33 3.98 -17.40 -8.51
CA ARG A 33 4.74 -16.85 -7.35
C ARG A 33 4.64 -15.32 -7.30
N ARG A 34 3.49 -14.75 -7.68
CA ARG A 34 3.22 -13.33 -7.73
C ARG A 34 2.89 -12.84 -6.34
N GLY A 35 3.96 -12.63 -5.57
CA GLY A 35 4.01 -11.60 -4.54
C GLY A 35 4.96 -10.50 -5.01
N ARG A 36 4.80 -9.29 -4.46
CA ARG A 36 5.88 -8.29 -4.51
C ARG A 36 7.17 -8.97 -4.01
N PRO A 37 8.33 -8.80 -4.67
CA PRO A 37 9.59 -9.30 -4.14
C PRO A 37 9.71 -8.93 -2.67
N LYS A 38 10.02 -9.91 -1.82
CA LYS A 38 10.19 -9.66 -0.39
C LYS A 38 11.36 -8.69 -0.27
N LEU A 39 11.10 -7.52 0.31
CA LEU A 39 12.16 -6.57 0.63
C LEU A 39 13.07 -7.24 1.67
N GLU A 40 14.39 -7.21 1.43
CA GLU A 40 15.39 -7.72 2.37
C GLU A 40 15.27 -7.02 3.74
N THR A 41 14.97 -5.72 3.71
CA THR A 41 14.78 -4.88 4.90
C THR A 41 13.47 -4.10 4.81
N PRO A 42 12.34 -4.72 5.20
CA PRO A 42 11.06 -4.03 5.22
C PRO A 42 11.02 -2.98 6.33
N LYS A 43 10.24 -1.91 6.13
CA LYS A 43 9.92 -0.96 7.19
C LYS A 43 9.18 -1.69 8.31
N VAL A 44 9.62 -1.50 9.55
CA VAL A 44 8.98 -2.10 10.73
C VAL A 44 7.91 -1.14 11.24
N GLU A 45 6.68 -1.61 11.33
CA GLU A 45 5.61 -0.86 11.99
C GLU A 45 5.83 -0.90 13.50
N ILE A 46 5.98 0.27 14.11
CA ILE A 46 6.14 0.41 15.56
C ILE A 46 5.08 1.34 16.12
N LYS A 47 4.64 1.05 17.36
CA LYS A 47 3.70 1.91 18.10
C LYS A 47 4.50 2.90 18.95
N ILE A 48 4.50 4.17 18.56
CA ILE A 48 5.10 5.27 19.33
C ILE A 48 4.02 6.28 19.73
N ARG A 49 4.20 6.90 20.90
CA ARG A 49 3.36 8.04 21.33
C ARG A 49 4.15 9.32 21.10
N LEU A 50 3.51 10.28 20.43
CA LEU A 50 4.04 11.61 20.18
C LEU A 50 3.08 12.64 20.79
N ASP A 51 3.60 13.80 21.15
CA ASP A 51 2.77 14.90 21.64
C ASP A 51 1.74 15.33 20.59
N ALA A 52 0.54 15.68 21.06
CA ALA A 52 -0.58 16.06 20.19
C ALA A 52 -0.21 17.25 19.29
N ALA A 53 0.44 18.28 19.85
CA ALA A 53 0.87 19.45 19.09
C ALA A 53 1.84 19.09 17.95
N THR A 54 2.75 18.16 18.20
CA THR A 54 3.70 17.65 17.20
C THR A 54 2.99 16.90 16.09
N VAL A 55 2.03 16.04 16.43
CA VAL A 55 1.24 15.30 15.44
C VAL A 55 0.41 16.25 14.57
N GLU A 56 -0.23 17.25 15.15
CA GLU A 56 -1.00 18.25 14.42
C GLU A 56 -0.13 19.04 13.45
N HIS A 57 1.04 19.50 13.89
CA HIS A 57 1.99 20.20 13.03
C HIS A 57 2.45 19.31 11.85
N LEU A 58 2.78 18.05 12.13
CA LEU A 58 3.20 17.10 11.11
C LEU A 58 2.08 16.81 10.11
N ARG A 59 0.84 16.59 10.55
CA ARG A 59 -0.31 16.42 9.65
C ARG A 59 -0.56 17.67 8.81
N GLY A 60 -0.43 18.85 9.41
CA GLY A 60 -0.56 20.15 8.75
C GLY A 60 0.49 20.39 7.67
N SER A 61 1.66 19.74 7.74
CA SER A 61 2.70 19.82 6.71
C SER A 61 2.28 19.18 5.36
N GLY A 62 1.17 18.46 5.32
CA GLY A 62 0.58 17.89 4.11
C GLY A 62 0.89 16.40 3.89
N PRO A 63 0.50 15.86 2.72
CA PRO A 63 0.71 14.45 2.38
C PRO A 63 2.18 14.02 2.50
N GLY A 64 2.41 12.78 2.93
CA GLY A 64 3.78 12.25 3.07
C GLY A 64 4.52 12.65 4.35
N TRP A 65 3.86 13.33 5.30
CA TRP A 65 4.49 13.74 6.56
C TRP A 65 5.14 12.58 7.33
N GLN A 66 4.56 11.38 7.33
CA GLN A 66 5.17 10.20 7.95
C GLN A 66 6.49 9.79 7.29
N THR A 67 6.59 9.95 5.96
CA THR A 67 7.83 9.67 5.23
C THR A 67 8.91 10.69 5.58
N ARG A 68 8.53 11.97 5.73
CA ARG A 68 9.45 13.02 6.19
C ARG A 68 9.95 12.78 7.62
N VAL A 69 9.06 12.36 8.52
CA VAL A 69 9.44 11.98 9.90
C VAL A 69 10.44 10.83 9.88
N ASN A 70 10.17 9.78 9.10
CA ASN A 70 11.09 8.66 8.98
C ASN A 70 12.46 9.08 8.45
N ALA A 71 12.51 9.98 7.46
CA ALA A 71 13.77 10.50 6.92
C ALA A 71 14.54 11.33 7.96
N ALA A 72 13.86 12.20 8.71
CA ALA A 72 14.48 13.00 9.77
C ALA A 72 15.05 12.11 10.88
N LEU A 73 14.30 11.10 11.33
CA LEU A 73 14.80 10.12 12.31
C LEU A 73 16.03 9.37 11.78
N GLY A 74 16.04 8.99 10.50
CA GLY A 74 17.19 8.36 9.87
C GLY A 74 18.44 9.25 9.89
N GLN A 75 18.28 10.54 9.61
CA GLN A 75 19.39 11.51 9.67
C GLN A 75 19.91 11.70 11.10
N LEU A 76 19.03 11.72 12.10
CA LEU A 76 19.43 11.83 13.51
C LEU A 76 20.24 10.61 13.97
N VAL A 77 19.86 9.41 13.52
CA VAL A 77 20.61 8.17 13.79
C VAL A 77 21.96 8.18 13.06
N GLU A 78 21.99 8.54 11.78
CA GLU A 78 23.22 8.58 10.98
C GLU A 78 24.23 9.61 11.52
N SER A 79 23.73 10.75 12.01
CA SER A 79 24.56 11.79 12.63
C SER A 79 24.95 11.51 14.08
N GLY A 80 24.45 10.42 14.68
CA GLY A 80 24.76 10.04 16.07
C GLY A 80 24.15 10.97 17.11
N GLN A 81 23.11 11.73 16.75
CA GLN A 81 22.39 12.59 17.69
C GLN A 81 21.42 11.79 18.57
N ILE A 82 21.04 10.59 18.13
CA ILE A 82 20.25 9.60 18.87
C ILE A 82 20.77 8.19 18.60
#